data_AF-M7VUQ4-F1
#
_entry.id   AF-M7VUQ4-F1
#
_cell.length_a   1.000
_cell.length_b   1.000
_cell.length_c   1.000
_cell.angle_alpha   90.00
_cell.angle_beta   90.00
_cell.angle_gamma   90.00
#
_symmetry.space_group_name_H-M   'P 1'
#
loop_
_entity.id
_entity.type
_entity.pdbx_description
1 polymer ?
#
loop_
_entity_poly.entity_id
_entity_poly.type
_entity_poly.pdbx_seq_one_letter_code
_entity_poly.pdbx_strand_id
1 'polypeptide(L)'
;MSIRSEEVRRKDWVKRITGETESEFRVDKENWIYQKPSLYSTPEMVIVNKITKEEFSCGCLEMVPLKDLRKCQHQSTQDITFEIILREDDESIDHVNVATMQAMKEYNNSVFLVASNFNAVESVSETIEPNELNFTTNYIYDGTQGPIASLGAPAAALQRTIFPFYNKTTKPKEWEQSQEKQIEILGELNSIYHVINGYPILEKDVKEPSEKDEEKYLSVFHSNVEVTYIYGRNEMILIPKQMRNRIDQVFAAAINIGQGCSGYRNYELVNRKPKVLSYALDCGYETCYLVAIKNHRTTIVLTLLGGGVFGNSYTDICKSIIKIHKRYSLGNNGELRRVVLPLFSKGGKGVIEILIPLLQQEKILYKIFHYQKNQLVKTTY
;
A
#
# COMPACT_ATOMS: atom_id res chain seq x y z
N MET A 1 10.28 -27.20 18.80
CA MET A 1 9.64 -26.34 19.81
C MET A 1 8.54 -25.57 19.13
N SER A 2 7.28 -25.78 19.52
CA SER A 2 6.15 -24.98 19.03
C SER A 2 6.39 -23.54 19.46
N ILE A 3 6.73 -22.66 18.51
CA ILE A 3 6.89 -21.24 18.78
C ILE A 3 5.46 -20.73 18.99
N ARG A 4 5.05 -20.59 20.25
CA ARG A 4 3.75 -20.00 20.57
C ARG A 4 3.73 -18.59 20.02
N SER A 5 2.80 -18.32 19.11
CA SER A 5 2.51 -16.97 18.65
C SER A 5 1.80 -16.21 19.76
N GLU A 6 2.21 -14.97 20.02
CA GLU A 6 1.58 -14.11 21.01
C GLU A 6 0.32 -13.47 20.41
N GLU A 7 -0.84 -13.66 21.05
CA GLU A 7 -2.08 -12.99 20.68
C GLU A 7 -2.13 -11.58 21.28
N VAL A 8 -2.38 -10.59 20.44
CA VAL A 8 -2.46 -9.18 20.81
C VAL A 8 -3.87 -8.69 20.54
N ARG A 9 -4.53 -8.12 21.57
CA ARG A 9 -5.82 -7.45 21.39
C ARG A 9 -5.64 -6.32 20.38
N ARG A 10 -6.49 -6.26 19.36
CA ARG A 10 -6.38 -5.26 18.27
C ARG A 10 -6.11 -3.85 18.79
N LYS A 11 -6.89 -3.34 19.75
CA LYS A 11 -6.71 -1.98 20.30
C LYS A 11 -5.35 -1.72 21.00
N ASP A 12 -4.63 -2.76 21.40
CA ASP A 12 -3.35 -2.65 22.11
C ASP A 12 -2.16 -2.77 21.15
N TRP A 13 -2.39 -2.82 19.83
CA TRP A 13 -1.34 -3.08 18.87
C TRP A 13 -0.20 -2.06 18.93
N VAL A 14 -0.53 -0.77 19.07
CA VAL A 14 0.46 0.30 19.21
C VAL A 14 1.29 0.05 20.47
N LYS A 15 0.62 -0.22 21.60
CA LYS A 15 1.28 -0.51 22.88
C LYS A 15 2.20 -1.71 22.80
N ARG A 16 1.88 -2.72 22.00
CA ARG A 16 2.78 -3.86 21.81
C ARG A 16 4.03 -3.51 20.98
N ILE A 17 3.95 -2.53 20.07
CA ILE A 17 5.10 -2.08 19.27
C ILE A 17 5.95 -1.07 20.03
N THR A 18 5.33 -0.08 20.68
CA THR A 18 6.02 1.05 21.31
C THR A 18 6.25 0.86 22.81
N GLY A 19 5.47 0.00 23.47
CA GLY A 19 5.38 -0.08 24.94
C GLY A 19 4.37 0.90 25.55
N GLU A 20 3.72 1.71 24.71
CA GLU A 20 2.91 2.87 25.12
C GLU A 20 1.67 3.07 24.24
N THR A 21 0.71 3.85 24.71
CA THR A 21 -0.37 4.31 23.82
C THR A 21 0.19 5.21 22.71
N GLU A 22 -0.57 5.39 21.62
CA GLU A 22 -0.15 6.30 20.54
C GLU A 22 0.10 7.71 21.05
N SER A 23 -0.76 8.20 21.94
CA SER A 23 -0.65 9.55 22.53
C SER A 23 0.62 9.74 23.33
N GLU A 24 0.96 8.76 24.18
CA GLU A 24 2.20 8.77 24.96
C GLU A 24 3.42 8.74 24.02
N PHE A 25 3.41 7.81 23.06
CA PHE A 25 4.50 7.66 22.10
C PHE A 25 4.71 8.91 21.23
N ARG A 26 3.64 9.61 20.82
CA ARG A 26 3.77 10.89 20.09
C ARG A 26 4.57 11.93 20.88
N VAL A 27 4.47 11.92 22.21
CA VAL A 27 5.18 12.86 23.09
C VAL A 27 6.64 12.46 23.26
N ASP A 28 6.94 11.19 23.54
CA ASP A 28 8.28 10.75 23.96
C ASP A 28 9.05 9.93 22.90
N LYS A 29 8.53 9.81 21.67
CA LYS A 29 9.11 9.05 20.54
C LYS A 29 10.60 9.23 20.35
N GLU A 30 11.14 10.41 20.59
CA GLU A 30 12.57 10.70 20.44
C GLU A 30 13.49 9.79 21.27
N ASN A 31 12.98 9.25 22.39
CA ASN A 31 13.71 8.34 23.26
C ASN A 31 13.67 6.88 22.79
N TRP A 32 12.77 6.56 21.87
CA TRP A 32 12.40 5.19 21.50
C TRP A 32 12.54 4.92 20.00
N ILE A 33 13.10 5.86 19.25
CA ILE A 33 13.40 5.68 17.83
C ILE A 33 14.86 5.98 17.53
N TYR A 34 15.43 5.28 16.55
CA TYR A 34 16.75 5.58 16.04
C TYR A 34 16.91 5.13 14.58
N GLN A 35 17.96 5.64 13.93
CA GLN A 35 18.30 5.31 12.54
C GLN A 35 19.43 4.27 12.47
N LYS A 36 19.30 3.31 11.55
CA LYS A 36 20.37 2.42 11.11
C LYS A 36 20.79 2.79 9.67
N PRO A 37 22.08 2.64 9.32
CA PRO A 37 22.50 2.66 7.91
C PRO A 37 21.69 1.64 7.10
N SER A 38 21.34 1.98 5.87
CA SER A 38 20.59 1.10 4.98
C SER A 38 21.25 1.04 3.59
N LEU A 39 20.81 0.10 2.76
CA LEU A 39 21.17 0.01 1.34
C LEU A 39 20.25 0.85 0.43
N TYR A 40 19.27 1.55 1.02
CA TYR A 40 18.26 2.33 0.31
C TYR A 40 18.58 3.82 0.37
N SER A 41 17.76 4.64 -0.29
CA SER A 41 18.01 6.09 -0.40
C SER A 41 17.84 6.83 0.93
N THR A 42 17.19 6.20 1.92
CA THR A 42 16.98 6.74 3.26
C THR A 42 17.41 5.75 4.33
N PRO A 43 17.84 6.21 5.52
CA PRO A 43 18.15 5.32 6.65
C PRO A 43 16.96 4.46 7.06
N GLU A 44 17.24 3.29 7.64
CA GLU A 44 16.21 2.45 8.25
C GLU A 44 15.82 3.05 9.61
N MET A 45 14.53 3.31 9.80
CA MET A 45 14.01 3.73 11.10
C MET A 45 13.65 2.49 11.94
N VAL A 46 13.93 2.57 13.24
CA VAL A 46 13.63 1.51 14.20
C VAL A 46 12.87 2.09 15.38
N ILE A 47 11.82 1.40 15.82
CA ILE A 47 11.13 1.65 17.09
C ILE A 47 11.62 0.61 18.11
N VAL A 48 12.03 1.08 19.29
CA VAL A 48 12.34 0.25 20.45
C VAL A 48 11.16 0.26 21.41
N ASN A 49 10.59 -0.90 21.69
CA ASN A 49 9.55 -1.01 22.70
C ASN A 49 10.09 -0.58 24.07
N LYS A 50 9.47 0.42 24.69
CA LYS A 50 9.86 0.98 25.99
C LYS A 50 9.97 -0.04 27.11
N ILE A 51 9.12 -1.05 27.11
CA ILE A 51 9.02 -2.06 28.18
C ILE A 51 9.90 -3.26 27.85
N THR A 52 9.68 -3.89 26.69
CA THR A 52 10.34 -5.17 26.36
C THR A 52 11.73 -5.00 25.78
N LYS A 53 12.09 -3.77 25.36
CA LYS A 53 13.32 -3.44 24.61
C LYS A 53 13.43 -4.17 23.26
N GLU A 54 12.35 -4.78 22.80
CA GLU A 54 12.29 -5.37 21.47
C GLU A 54 12.35 -4.28 20.40
N GLU A 55 13.16 -4.51 19.37
CA GLU A 55 13.28 -3.62 18.22
C GLU A 55 12.37 -4.06 17.08
N PHE A 56 11.63 -3.10 16.53
CA PHE A 56 10.78 -3.24 15.35
C PHE A 56 11.27 -2.32 14.26
N SER A 57 11.61 -2.89 13.10
CA SER A 57 12.00 -2.09 11.95
C SER A 57 10.81 -1.49 11.24
N CYS A 58 10.86 -0.19 10.99
CA CYS A 58 9.93 0.50 10.11
C CYS A 58 10.30 0.38 8.62
N GLY A 59 11.52 -0.11 8.32
CA GLY A 59 12.11 -0.05 6.98
C GLY A 59 12.61 1.35 6.64
N CYS A 60 12.77 1.63 5.35
CA CYS A 60 13.25 2.89 4.82
C CYS A 60 12.09 3.59 4.09
N LEU A 61 11.53 4.65 4.70
CA LEU A 61 10.52 5.49 4.04
C LEU A 61 11.22 6.33 2.97
N GLU A 62 10.82 6.14 1.72
CA GLU A 62 11.35 6.83 0.55
C GLU A 62 10.22 7.61 -0.13
N MET A 63 10.53 8.85 -0.50
CA MET A 63 9.65 9.74 -1.26
C MET A 63 10.44 10.19 -2.48
N VAL A 64 10.10 9.64 -3.64
CA VAL A 64 10.88 9.80 -4.87
C VAL A 64 9.94 10.27 -5.98
N PRO A 65 10.27 11.35 -6.73
CA PRO A 65 9.49 11.71 -7.90
C PRO A 65 9.39 10.54 -8.88
N LEU A 66 8.19 10.27 -9.42
CA LEU A 66 7.96 9.13 -10.31
C LEU A 66 8.90 9.14 -11.53
N LYS A 67 9.19 10.33 -12.04
CA LYS A 67 10.18 10.54 -13.13
C LYS A 67 11.58 10.02 -12.81
N ASP A 68 11.98 10.06 -11.54
CA ASP A 68 13.31 9.60 -11.13
C ASP A 68 13.33 8.09 -10.98
N LEU A 69 12.23 7.48 -10.50
CA LEU A 69 12.07 6.03 -10.52
C LEU A 69 12.09 5.46 -11.94
N ARG A 70 11.52 6.17 -12.92
CA ARG A 70 11.55 5.75 -14.34
C ARG A 70 12.95 5.68 -14.94
N LYS A 71 13.96 6.27 -14.30
CA LYS A 71 15.37 6.14 -14.69
C LYS A 71 15.97 4.79 -14.25
N CYS A 72 15.38 4.15 -13.25
CA CYS A 72 15.73 2.81 -12.80
C CYS A 72 15.14 1.75 -13.75
N GLN A 73 15.65 1.67 -14.98
CA GLN A 73 15.27 0.62 -15.93
C GLN A 73 16.37 -0.43 -16.01
N HIS A 74 15.97 -1.69 -15.86
CA HIS A 74 16.85 -2.83 -16.03
C HIS A 74 16.28 -3.72 -17.13
N GLN A 75 17.06 -3.88 -18.20
CA GLN A 75 16.64 -4.73 -19.29
C GLN A 75 16.60 -6.19 -18.84
N SER A 76 15.55 -6.91 -19.23
CA SER A 76 15.45 -8.33 -19.01
C SER A 76 14.66 -9.00 -20.13
N THR A 77 15.03 -10.24 -20.40
CA THR A 77 14.41 -11.10 -21.42
C THR A 77 13.47 -12.13 -20.81
N GLN A 78 13.27 -12.10 -19.49
CA GLN A 78 12.38 -13.05 -18.81
C GLN A 78 10.97 -12.51 -18.76
N ASP A 79 10.00 -13.35 -19.12
CA ASP A 79 8.58 -12.99 -19.06
C ASP A 79 8.09 -12.89 -17.61
N ILE A 80 7.06 -12.07 -17.41
CA ILE A 80 6.35 -11.96 -16.14
C ILE A 80 5.05 -12.74 -16.23
N THR A 81 4.80 -13.63 -15.27
CA THR A 81 3.50 -14.28 -15.15
C THR A 81 2.53 -13.39 -14.38
N PHE A 82 1.36 -13.12 -14.95
CA PHE A 82 0.26 -12.46 -14.23
C PHE A 82 -0.57 -13.52 -13.47
N GLU A 83 -0.50 -13.55 -12.15
CA GLU A 83 -1.18 -14.53 -11.32
C GLU A 83 -2.43 -13.92 -10.68
N ILE A 84 -3.59 -14.55 -10.85
CA ILE A 84 -4.84 -14.17 -10.18
C ILE A 84 -5.13 -15.20 -9.11
N ILE A 85 -5.31 -14.76 -7.87
CA ILE A 85 -5.66 -15.65 -6.75
C ILE A 85 -7.12 -15.45 -6.38
N LEU A 86 -7.87 -16.55 -6.43
CA LEU A 86 -9.29 -16.62 -6.08
C LEU A 86 -9.49 -17.48 -4.85
N ARG A 87 -10.48 -17.10 -4.05
CA ARG A 87 -11.06 -17.95 -3.00
C ARG A 87 -12.48 -18.39 -3.38
N GLU A 88 -12.81 -19.65 -3.14
CA GLU A 88 -14.15 -20.20 -3.40
C GLU A 88 -15.03 -20.20 -2.14
N ASP A 89 -14.44 -20.06 -0.95
CA ASP A 89 -15.13 -20.08 0.34
C ASP A 89 -14.56 -19.06 1.33
N ASP A 90 -15.19 -18.98 2.51
CA ASP A 90 -14.73 -18.09 3.57
C ASP A 90 -13.48 -18.58 4.29
N GLU A 91 -13.27 -19.89 4.31
CA GLU A 91 -12.14 -20.54 4.96
C GLU A 91 -10.82 -20.13 4.28
N SER A 92 -10.83 -19.98 2.95
CA SER A 92 -9.67 -19.63 2.13
C SER A 92 -9.36 -18.13 2.07
N ILE A 93 -9.86 -17.32 3.02
CA ILE A 93 -9.66 -15.85 3.03
C ILE A 93 -8.18 -15.46 3.09
N ASP A 94 -7.36 -16.25 3.77
CA ASP A 94 -5.95 -15.92 3.99
C ASP A 94 -5.12 -15.87 2.70
N HIS A 95 -5.56 -16.57 1.65
CA HIS A 95 -4.92 -16.54 0.33
C HIS A 95 -5.15 -15.23 -0.43
N VAL A 96 -6.12 -14.41 -0.01
CA VAL A 96 -6.44 -13.14 -0.67
C VAL A 96 -6.46 -11.95 0.31
N ASN A 97 -6.14 -12.19 1.58
CA ASN A 97 -5.98 -11.13 2.58
C ASN A 97 -4.54 -10.62 2.54
N VAL A 98 -4.36 -9.38 2.09
CA VAL A 98 -3.03 -8.78 1.92
C VAL A 98 -2.22 -8.69 3.23
N ALA A 99 -2.83 -8.56 4.40
CA ALA A 99 -2.08 -8.62 5.66
C ALA A 99 -1.52 -10.02 5.91
N THR A 100 -2.34 -11.06 5.71
CA THR A 100 -1.89 -12.45 5.88
C THR A 100 -0.85 -12.82 4.83
N MET A 101 -1.05 -12.43 3.57
CA MET A 101 -0.10 -12.68 2.48
C MET A 101 1.29 -12.08 2.78
N GLN A 102 1.37 -10.87 3.33
CA GLN A 102 2.64 -10.25 3.73
C GLN A 102 3.46 -11.13 4.70
N ALA A 103 2.80 -11.95 5.52
CA ALA A 103 3.44 -12.85 6.47
C ALA A 103 3.82 -14.23 5.89
N MET A 104 3.35 -14.60 4.70
CA MET A 104 3.66 -15.91 4.11
C MET A 104 5.06 -15.90 3.51
N LYS A 105 5.84 -16.94 3.77
CA LYS A 105 7.26 -17.03 3.38
C LYS A 105 7.52 -16.80 1.88
N GLU A 106 6.57 -17.19 1.01
CA GLU A 106 6.65 -17.03 -0.44
C GLU A 106 6.56 -15.57 -0.92
N TYR A 107 6.08 -14.65 -0.08
CA TYR A 107 6.05 -13.21 -0.33
C TYR A 107 7.17 -12.46 0.41
N ASN A 108 8.14 -13.16 0.99
CA ASN A 108 9.34 -12.49 1.48
C ASN A 108 10.09 -11.83 0.30
N ASN A 109 10.57 -10.61 0.48
CA ASN A 109 11.19 -9.78 -0.55
C ASN A 109 10.25 -9.46 -1.75
N SER A 110 8.95 -9.29 -1.52
CA SER A 110 8.02 -8.78 -2.54
C SER A 110 7.62 -7.32 -2.30
N VAL A 111 7.06 -6.69 -3.33
CA VAL A 111 6.37 -5.40 -3.23
C VAL A 111 4.88 -5.65 -3.00
N PHE A 112 4.27 -4.94 -2.06
CA PHE A 112 2.83 -4.91 -1.84
C PHE A 112 2.29 -3.52 -2.16
N LEU A 113 1.25 -3.45 -3.00
CA LEU A 113 0.47 -2.24 -3.16
C LEU A 113 -0.46 -2.07 -1.95
N VAL A 114 -0.36 -0.93 -1.28
CA VAL A 114 -1.23 -0.53 -0.17
C VAL A 114 -2.17 0.55 -0.70
N ALA A 115 -3.47 0.21 -0.78
CA ALA A 115 -4.52 1.12 -1.22
C ALA A 115 -4.82 2.15 -0.12
N SER A 116 -4.08 3.26 -0.15
CA SER A 116 -4.03 4.32 0.84
C SER A 116 -4.76 5.58 0.36
N ASN A 117 -4.78 6.64 1.17
CA ASN A 117 -5.06 8.01 0.74
C ASN A 117 -3.80 8.69 0.19
N PHE A 118 -3.96 9.85 -0.46
CA PHE A 118 -2.84 10.58 -1.10
C PHE A 118 -1.81 11.13 -0.11
N ASN A 119 -2.10 11.13 1.19
CA ASN A 119 -1.14 11.45 2.25
C ASN A 119 -0.46 10.22 2.89
N ALA A 120 -0.48 9.08 2.19
CA ALA A 120 0.16 7.82 2.59
C ALA A 120 -0.25 7.28 3.98
N VAL A 121 -1.44 7.66 4.44
CA VAL A 121 -2.05 7.19 5.69
C VAL A 121 -3.52 6.78 5.48
N GLU A 122 -4.01 5.95 6.40
CA GLU A 122 -5.32 5.28 6.31
C GLU A 122 -6.37 6.02 7.13
N SER A 123 -6.81 7.18 6.64
CA SER A 123 -7.96 7.90 7.20
C SER A 123 -9.25 7.37 6.59
N VAL A 124 -10.36 7.44 7.35
CA VAL A 124 -11.71 7.10 6.88
C VAL A 124 -12.47 8.32 6.33
N SER A 125 -11.94 9.54 6.50
CA SER A 125 -12.55 10.78 6.00
C SER A 125 -11.53 11.91 5.86
N GLU A 126 -11.84 12.80 4.92
CA GLU A 126 -11.18 14.09 4.68
C GLU A 126 -11.24 15.05 5.88
N THR A 127 -12.17 14.85 6.83
CA THR A 127 -12.30 15.74 7.99
C THR A 127 -11.42 15.35 9.17
N ILE A 128 -10.71 14.21 9.09
CA ILE A 128 -9.90 13.68 10.17
C ILE A 128 -8.43 13.99 9.88
N GLU A 129 -7.79 14.69 10.81
CA GLU A 129 -6.38 15.07 10.66
C GLU A 129 -5.43 13.94 11.13
N PRO A 130 -4.26 13.75 10.49
CA PRO A 130 -3.32 12.67 10.86
C PRO A 130 -2.73 12.74 12.27
N ASN A 131 -2.85 13.89 12.94
CA ASN A 131 -2.40 14.13 14.31
C ASN A 131 -3.51 14.01 15.36
N GLU A 132 -4.74 13.63 14.97
CA GLU A 132 -5.83 13.38 15.91
C GLU A 132 -5.51 12.24 16.88
N LEU A 133 -6.22 12.25 18.01
CA LEU A 133 -6.05 11.25 19.07
C LEU A 133 -6.37 9.85 18.55
N ASN A 134 -5.46 8.90 18.75
CA ASN A 134 -5.59 7.50 18.32
C ASN A 134 -5.75 7.33 16.80
N PHE A 135 -5.34 8.31 15.99
CA PHE A 135 -5.51 8.26 14.53
C PHE A 135 -4.97 6.95 13.93
N THR A 136 -3.71 6.59 14.19
CA THR A 136 -3.12 5.36 13.65
C THR A 136 -3.71 4.13 14.36
N THR A 137 -3.88 4.19 15.68
CA THR A 137 -4.45 3.11 16.50
C THR A 137 -5.79 2.63 15.94
N ASN A 138 -6.61 3.55 15.44
CA ASN A 138 -7.95 3.31 14.93
C ASN A 138 -8.00 2.61 13.55
N TYR A 139 -6.85 2.34 12.90
CA TYR A 139 -6.82 1.57 11.64
C TYR A 139 -7.50 0.20 11.78
N ILE A 140 -7.55 -0.37 12.99
CA ILE A 140 -8.22 -1.65 13.28
C ILE A 140 -9.73 -1.65 13.01
N TYR A 141 -10.36 -0.47 12.92
CA TYR A 141 -11.79 -0.33 12.69
C TYR A 141 -12.13 -0.25 11.20
N ASP A 142 -11.13 -0.09 10.35
CA ASP A 142 -11.30 -0.09 8.90
C ASP A 142 -10.84 -1.44 8.32
N GLY A 143 -11.80 -2.18 7.75
CA GLY A 143 -11.58 -3.49 7.14
C GLY A 143 -11.13 -3.43 5.67
N THR A 144 -10.89 -2.24 5.11
CA THR A 144 -10.43 -2.07 3.73
C THR A 144 -8.96 -2.47 3.55
N GLN A 145 -8.54 -2.66 2.30
CA GLN A 145 -7.24 -3.27 1.99
C GLN A 145 -6.04 -2.44 2.48
N GLY A 146 -6.11 -1.11 2.47
CA GLY A 146 -5.06 -0.21 2.95
C GLY A 146 -4.74 -0.38 4.44
N PRO A 147 -5.69 -0.08 5.35
CA PRO A 147 -5.52 -0.26 6.79
C PRO A 147 -5.05 -1.66 7.17
N ILE A 148 -5.64 -2.69 6.57
CA ILE A 148 -5.30 -4.08 6.88
C ILE A 148 -3.86 -4.38 6.45
N ALA A 149 -3.44 -3.98 5.24
CA ALA A 149 -2.05 -4.11 4.82
C ALA A 149 -1.08 -3.34 5.73
N SER A 150 -1.43 -2.11 6.12
CA SER A 150 -0.66 -1.28 7.06
C SER A 150 -0.50 -1.94 8.43
N LEU A 151 -1.53 -2.62 8.94
CA LEU A 151 -1.48 -3.32 10.22
C LEU A 151 -0.58 -4.58 10.22
N GLY A 152 -0.34 -5.18 9.05
CA GLY A 152 0.68 -6.24 8.92
C GLY A 152 2.09 -5.75 9.22
N ALA A 153 2.35 -4.46 8.98
CA ALA A 153 3.62 -3.77 9.18
C ALA A 153 3.46 -2.53 10.09
N PRO A 154 3.14 -2.75 11.38
CA PRO A 154 2.67 -1.69 12.28
C PRO A 154 3.72 -0.61 12.58
N ALA A 155 5.01 -0.97 12.65
CA ALA A 155 6.08 0.00 12.90
C ALA A 155 6.24 0.99 11.73
N ALA A 156 6.14 0.49 10.50
CA ALA A 156 6.10 1.31 9.30
C ALA A 156 4.87 2.23 9.29
N ALA A 157 3.70 1.72 9.69
CA ALA A 157 2.47 2.52 9.79
C ALA A 157 2.62 3.68 10.78
N LEU A 158 3.19 3.41 11.97
CA LEU A 158 3.48 4.44 12.96
C LEU A 158 4.48 5.47 12.44
N GLN A 159 5.54 5.06 11.73
CA GLN A 159 6.47 6.01 11.13
C GLN A 159 5.76 6.95 10.16
N ARG A 160 4.91 6.44 9.25
CA ARG A 160 4.23 7.29 8.25
C ARG A 160 3.33 8.35 8.86
N THR A 161 2.75 8.09 10.03
CA THR A 161 1.89 9.08 10.69
C THR A 161 2.66 9.97 11.67
N ILE A 162 3.50 9.39 12.53
CA ILE A 162 4.00 10.05 13.75
C ILE A 162 5.38 10.68 13.55
N PHE A 163 6.19 10.17 12.63
CA PHE A 163 7.53 10.72 12.40
C PHE A 163 8.03 10.55 10.96
N PRO A 164 7.21 10.73 9.91
CA PRO A 164 7.68 10.59 8.53
C PRO A 164 8.73 11.63 8.15
N PHE A 165 8.71 12.79 8.81
CA PHE A 165 9.64 13.88 8.60
C PHE A 165 10.74 13.94 9.67
N TYR A 166 11.09 12.79 10.25
CA TYR A 166 12.14 12.68 11.26
C TYR A 166 13.41 13.44 10.81
N ASN A 167 13.82 14.39 11.64
CA ASN A 167 15.08 15.08 11.50
C ASN A 167 15.62 15.40 12.90
N LYS A 168 16.78 14.83 13.24
CA LYS A 168 17.43 15.02 14.54
C LYS A 168 17.69 16.49 14.91
N THR A 169 17.65 17.41 13.95
CA THR A 169 17.89 18.85 14.18
C THR A 169 16.62 19.65 14.41
N THR A 170 15.43 19.06 14.24
CA THR A 170 14.12 19.73 14.47
C THR A 170 13.43 19.13 15.69
N LYS A 171 12.41 19.82 16.22
CA LYS A 171 11.69 19.34 17.40
C LYS A 171 10.86 18.10 17.05
N PRO A 172 10.65 17.16 17.98
CA PRO A 172 9.85 15.96 17.73
C PRO A 172 8.45 16.22 17.17
N LYS A 173 7.81 17.34 17.54
CA LYS A 173 6.48 17.69 17.03
C LYS A 173 6.48 17.98 15.52
N GLU A 174 7.59 18.45 14.96
CA GLU A 174 7.74 18.79 13.53
C GLU A 174 7.98 17.56 12.64
N TRP A 175 8.17 16.39 13.26
CA TRP A 175 8.35 15.12 12.54
C TRP A 175 7.01 14.52 12.09
N GLU A 176 5.92 14.86 12.77
CA GLU A 176 4.56 14.30 12.58
C GLU A 176 3.90 14.79 11.29
N GLN A 177 2.98 13.99 10.73
CA GLN A 177 1.98 14.55 9.83
C GLN A 177 0.94 15.33 10.63
N SER A 178 0.63 16.54 10.19
CA SER A 178 -0.40 17.40 10.75
C SER A 178 -1.21 18.06 9.63
N GLN A 179 -2.16 18.92 9.96
CA GLN A 179 -2.90 19.68 8.95
C GLN A 179 -1.95 20.54 8.06
N GLU A 180 -0.89 21.07 8.65
CA GLU A 180 0.04 22.00 7.99
C GLU A 180 1.14 21.31 7.18
N LYS A 181 1.40 20.03 7.45
CA LYS A 181 2.49 19.28 6.82
C LYS A 181 2.12 17.81 6.67
N GLN A 182 1.88 17.40 5.43
CA GLN A 182 1.56 16.02 5.08
C GLN A 182 2.44 15.56 3.92
N ILE A 183 2.66 14.26 3.83
CA ILE A 183 3.07 13.61 2.60
C ILE A 183 1.97 13.91 1.57
N GLU A 184 2.36 14.15 0.32
CA GLU A 184 1.42 14.41 -0.77
C GLU A 184 1.86 13.64 -2.01
N ILE A 185 1.22 12.51 -2.27
CA ILE A 185 1.51 11.61 -3.39
C ILE A 185 1.22 12.29 -4.74
N LEU A 186 0.25 13.21 -4.81
CA LEU A 186 0.02 14.00 -6.03
C LEU A 186 1.11 15.08 -6.23
N GLY A 187 2.04 15.23 -5.28
CA GLY A 187 3.20 16.09 -5.38
C GLY A 187 2.85 17.51 -5.76
N GLU A 188 3.33 17.97 -6.91
CA GLU A 188 3.13 19.35 -7.39
C GLU A 188 1.83 19.55 -8.20
N LEU A 189 0.88 18.62 -8.12
CA LEU A 189 -0.37 18.66 -8.89
C LEU A 189 -1.51 19.42 -8.20
N ASN A 190 -1.20 20.26 -7.21
CA ASN A 190 -2.19 21.03 -6.44
C ASN A 190 -3.10 21.91 -7.32
N SER A 191 -2.66 22.31 -8.51
CA SER A 191 -3.48 23.07 -9.47
C SER A 191 -4.57 22.23 -10.15
N ILE A 192 -4.47 20.91 -10.08
CA ILE A 192 -5.43 19.94 -10.63
C ILE A 192 -6.22 19.31 -9.48
N TYR A 193 -5.51 18.91 -8.42
CA TYR A 193 -6.07 18.20 -7.29
C TYR A 193 -5.84 19.02 -6.03
N HIS A 194 -6.88 19.74 -5.58
CA HIS A 194 -6.83 20.33 -4.25
C HIS A 194 -7.06 19.23 -3.22
N VAL A 195 -6.08 18.93 -2.36
CA VAL A 195 -6.15 17.81 -1.41
C VAL A 195 -6.41 18.31 0.00
N ILE A 196 -7.36 17.66 0.69
CA ILE A 196 -7.65 17.86 2.11
C ILE A 196 -7.45 16.53 2.82
N ASN A 197 -6.47 16.44 3.73
CA ASN A 197 -6.16 15.24 4.51
C ASN A 197 -6.04 13.95 3.65
N GLY A 198 -5.42 14.06 2.47
CA GLY A 198 -5.24 12.93 1.54
C GLY A 198 -6.42 12.68 0.58
N TYR A 199 -7.47 13.49 0.62
CA TYR A 199 -8.63 13.41 -0.29
C TYR A 199 -8.67 14.57 -1.28
N PRO A 200 -8.57 14.30 -2.59
CA PRO A 200 -8.78 15.32 -3.62
C PRO A 200 -10.23 15.80 -3.63
N ILE A 201 -10.41 17.11 -3.63
CA ILE A 201 -11.66 17.82 -3.87
C ILE A 201 -11.54 18.46 -5.25
N LEU A 202 -12.26 17.93 -6.23
CA LEU A 202 -12.17 18.43 -7.59
C LEU A 202 -13.04 19.68 -7.78
N GLU A 203 -12.47 20.69 -8.43
CA GLU A 203 -13.17 21.89 -8.84
C GLU A 203 -13.94 21.68 -10.16
N LYS A 204 -14.99 22.47 -10.38
CA LYS A 204 -15.88 22.32 -11.56
C LYS A 204 -15.13 22.41 -12.90
N ASP A 205 -14.09 23.23 -12.97
CA ASP A 205 -13.27 23.47 -14.13
C ASP A 205 -11.97 22.63 -14.16
N VAL A 206 -11.83 21.62 -13.28
CA VAL A 206 -10.63 20.77 -13.15
C VAL A 206 -10.05 20.36 -14.50
N LYS A 207 -8.76 20.59 -14.73
CA LYS A 207 -8.12 20.20 -16.00
C LYS A 207 -7.77 18.72 -15.96
N GLU A 208 -7.86 18.05 -17.11
CA GLU A 208 -7.30 16.70 -17.20
C GLU A 208 -5.77 16.79 -17.13
N PRO A 209 -5.11 15.89 -16.39
CA PRO A 209 -3.65 15.81 -16.38
C PRO A 209 -3.11 15.40 -17.75
N SER A 210 -1.91 15.87 -18.05
CA SER A 210 -1.15 15.56 -19.26
C SER A 210 0.04 14.66 -18.96
N GLU A 211 0.71 14.15 -19.99
CA GLU A 211 1.94 13.35 -19.82
C GLU A 211 3.05 14.11 -19.07
N LYS A 212 3.10 15.44 -19.21
CA LYS A 212 4.07 16.29 -18.51
C LYS A 212 3.80 16.37 -17.00
N ASP A 213 2.58 16.08 -16.59
CA ASP A 213 2.18 16.10 -15.19
C ASP A 213 2.68 14.86 -14.44
N GLU A 214 2.94 13.75 -15.14
CA GLU A 214 3.51 12.51 -14.56
C GLU A 214 4.84 12.76 -13.85
N GLU A 215 5.59 13.78 -14.26
CA GLU A 215 6.84 14.21 -13.63
C GLU A 215 6.68 14.80 -12.23
N LYS A 216 5.46 15.19 -11.87
CA LYS A 216 5.11 15.84 -10.61
C LYS A 216 4.55 14.88 -9.57
N TYR A 217 4.19 13.66 -9.99
CA TYR A 217 3.71 12.63 -9.07
C TYR A 217 4.84 12.15 -8.16
N LEU A 218 4.54 12.02 -6.87
CA LEU A 218 5.48 11.58 -5.85
C LEU A 218 5.19 10.13 -5.50
N SER A 219 6.14 9.25 -5.79
CA SER A 219 6.09 7.86 -5.35
C SER A 219 6.49 7.77 -3.90
N VAL A 220 5.61 7.21 -3.06
CA VAL A 220 5.83 7.04 -1.62
C VAL A 220 5.80 5.56 -1.29
N PHE A 221 6.87 5.06 -0.67
CA PHE A 221 6.99 3.65 -0.34
C PHE A 221 7.90 3.44 0.86
N HIS A 222 7.73 2.32 1.55
CA HIS A 222 8.70 1.84 2.51
C HIS A 222 9.42 0.62 1.94
N SER A 223 10.75 0.67 1.90
CA SER A 223 11.58 -0.47 1.54
C SER A 223 11.99 -1.28 2.76
N ASN A 224 12.05 -2.60 2.63
CA ASN A 224 12.58 -3.52 3.66
C ASN A 224 11.85 -3.47 5.02
N VAL A 225 10.54 -3.29 4.98
CA VAL A 225 9.65 -3.25 6.13
C VAL A 225 9.56 -4.60 6.82
N GLU A 226 9.55 -4.61 8.15
CA GLU A 226 9.34 -5.82 8.94
C GLU A 226 7.84 -6.11 9.13
N VAL A 227 7.40 -7.26 8.59
CA VAL A 227 6.03 -7.75 8.80
C VAL A 227 5.96 -8.37 10.19
N THR A 228 5.10 -7.81 11.05
CA THR A 228 5.07 -8.13 12.48
C THR A 228 3.80 -8.85 12.91
N TYR A 229 2.68 -8.61 12.21
CA TYR A 229 1.40 -9.20 12.57
C TYR A 229 0.77 -9.98 11.43
N ILE A 230 0.10 -11.08 11.79
CA ILE A 230 -0.98 -11.65 11.00
C ILE A 230 -2.29 -11.08 11.53
N TYR A 231 -3.11 -10.52 10.64
CA TYR A 231 -4.37 -9.91 11.02
C TYR A 231 -5.49 -10.95 11.07
N GLY A 232 -5.88 -11.37 12.28
CA GLY A 232 -7.01 -12.28 12.51
C GLY A 232 -8.33 -11.53 12.68
N ARG A 233 -9.46 -12.25 12.77
CA ARG A 233 -10.82 -11.67 12.84
C ARG A 233 -11.12 -10.89 14.12
N ASN A 234 -10.52 -11.26 15.25
CA ASN A 234 -10.73 -10.61 16.56
C ASN A 234 -9.43 -10.18 17.23
N GLU A 235 -8.31 -10.75 16.80
CA GLU A 235 -6.99 -10.59 17.40
C GLU A 235 -5.95 -10.41 16.30
N MET A 236 -4.79 -9.92 16.70
CA MET A 236 -3.61 -9.93 15.85
C MET A 236 -2.59 -10.88 16.43
N ILE A 237 -1.98 -11.65 15.56
CA ILE A 237 -1.03 -12.68 15.96
C ILE A 237 0.37 -12.11 15.71
N LEU A 238 1.14 -11.92 16.78
CA LEU A 238 2.53 -11.48 16.67
C LEU A 238 3.37 -12.60 16.04
N ILE A 239 4.04 -12.25 14.95
CA ILE A 239 4.96 -13.14 14.27
C ILE A 239 6.27 -13.18 15.07
N PRO A 240 6.80 -14.36 15.40
CA PRO A 240 8.10 -14.50 16.04
C PRO A 240 9.20 -13.82 15.20
N LYS A 241 10.11 -13.09 15.84
CA LYS A 241 11.11 -12.22 15.17
C LYS A 241 11.87 -12.92 14.03
N GLN A 242 12.28 -14.18 14.23
CA GLN A 242 13.01 -15.00 13.27
C GLN A 242 12.19 -15.48 12.06
N MET A 243 10.86 -15.32 12.11
CA MET A 243 9.92 -15.70 11.05
C MET A 243 9.35 -14.47 10.31
N ARG A 244 9.71 -13.26 10.72
CA ARG A 244 9.18 -12.02 10.12
C ARG A 244 9.76 -11.83 8.73
N ASN A 245 8.88 -11.69 7.75
CA ASN A 245 9.26 -11.32 6.40
C ASN A 245 9.76 -9.88 6.35
N ARG A 246 10.55 -9.61 5.30
CA ARG A 246 10.93 -8.27 4.86
C ARG A 246 10.35 -8.01 3.48
N ILE A 247 9.59 -6.93 3.35
CA ILE A 247 8.85 -6.59 2.13
C ILE A 247 9.01 -5.10 1.81
N ASP A 248 8.55 -4.70 0.63
CA ASP A 248 8.32 -3.29 0.32
C ASP A 248 6.81 -3.01 0.32
N GLN A 249 6.40 -1.88 0.89
CA GLN A 249 5.03 -1.38 0.81
C GLN A 249 5.00 -0.11 -0.05
N VAL A 250 4.23 -0.12 -1.13
CA VAL A 250 4.00 1.05 -1.99
C VAL A 250 2.65 1.65 -1.66
N PHE A 251 2.61 2.92 -1.29
CA PHE A 251 1.38 3.64 -0.97
C PHE A 251 0.89 4.36 -2.21
N ALA A 252 -0.30 4.01 -2.68
CA ALA A 252 -0.95 4.70 -3.77
C ALA A 252 -2.42 4.89 -3.46
N ALA A 253 -3.03 5.87 -4.12
CA ALA A 253 -4.43 6.23 -3.95
C ALA A 253 -5.11 6.43 -5.31
N ALA A 254 -6.42 6.21 -5.33
CA ALA A 254 -7.30 6.60 -6.43
C ALA A 254 -8.11 7.83 -6.03
N ILE A 255 -8.72 8.51 -7.01
CA ILE A 255 -9.68 9.57 -6.72
C ILE A 255 -10.93 8.94 -6.09
N ASN A 256 -11.28 9.38 -4.88
CA ASN A 256 -12.52 8.97 -4.23
C ASN A 256 -13.73 9.57 -4.98
N ILE A 257 -14.64 8.71 -5.44
CA ILE A 257 -15.89 9.10 -6.12
C ILE A 257 -17.13 8.46 -5.47
N GLY A 258 -16.96 7.77 -4.34
CA GLY A 258 -18.02 7.00 -3.69
C GLY A 258 -18.37 7.49 -2.30
N GLN A 259 -17.37 7.66 -1.43
CA GLN A 259 -17.58 7.91 0.00
C GLN A 259 -17.50 9.39 0.35
N GLY A 260 -18.28 9.83 1.32
CA GLY A 260 -18.11 11.14 1.97
C GLY A 260 -18.41 12.33 1.04
N CYS A 261 -18.02 13.53 1.50
CA CYS A 261 -18.29 14.77 0.77
C CYS A 261 -17.43 14.84 -0.50
N SER A 262 -16.16 14.46 -0.39
CA SER A 262 -15.23 14.35 -1.52
C SER A 262 -15.77 13.43 -2.62
N GLY A 263 -16.23 12.23 -2.30
CA GLY A 263 -16.77 11.27 -3.26
C GLY A 263 -17.97 11.81 -4.03
N TYR A 264 -18.96 12.37 -3.32
CA TYR A 264 -20.14 12.97 -3.93
C TYR A 264 -19.79 14.10 -4.91
N ARG A 265 -18.85 14.98 -4.53
CA ARG A 265 -18.41 16.10 -5.39
C ARG A 265 -17.65 15.64 -6.62
N ASN A 266 -16.83 14.60 -6.49
CA ASN A 266 -15.94 14.15 -7.55
C ASN A 266 -16.66 13.30 -8.60
N TYR A 267 -17.73 12.57 -8.23
CA TYR A 267 -18.39 11.58 -9.07
C TYR A 267 -18.78 12.10 -10.47
N GLU A 268 -19.51 13.22 -10.55
CA GLU A 268 -19.93 13.77 -11.85
C GLU A 268 -18.75 14.29 -12.67
N LEU A 269 -17.73 14.86 -12.02
CA LEU A 269 -16.59 15.47 -12.70
C LEU A 269 -15.69 14.41 -13.33
N VAL A 270 -15.43 13.33 -12.62
CA VAL A 270 -14.63 12.20 -13.11
C VAL A 270 -15.31 11.51 -14.29
N ASN A 271 -16.64 11.35 -14.25
CA ASN A 271 -17.39 10.79 -15.39
C ASN A 271 -17.26 11.64 -16.67
N ARG A 272 -17.11 12.96 -16.53
CA ARG A 272 -16.90 13.88 -17.67
C ARG A 272 -15.42 14.00 -18.08
N LYS A 273 -14.50 13.74 -17.16
CA LYS A 273 -13.05 13.92 -17.31
C LYS A 273 -12.30 12.67 -16.80
N PRO A 274 -12.43 11.53 -17.51
CA PRO A 274 -11.96 10.24 -17.02
C PRO A 274 -10.44 10.18 -16.80
N LYS A 275 -9.64 11.03 -17.45
CA LYS A 275 -8.18 11.06 -17.22
C LYS A 275 -7.81 11.53 -15.81
N VAL A 276 -8.67 12.31 -15.15
CA VAL A 276 -8.43 12.74 -13.76
C VAL A 276 -8.33 11.53 -12.83
N LEU A 277 -9.14 10.50 -13.07
CA LEU A 277 -9.13 9.24 -12.34
C LEU A 277 -8.03 8.30 -12.83
N SER A 278 -7.95 8.04 -14.14
CA SER A 278 -7.03 7.03 -14.66
C SER A 278 -5.57 7.41 -14.46
N TYR A 279 -5.24 8.70 -14.43
CA TYR A 279 -3.90 9.19 -14.12
C TYR A 279 -3.41 8.74 -12.75
N ALA A 280 -4.23 8.88 -11.70
CA ALA A 280 -3.85 8.48 -10.34
C ALA A 280 -3.67 6.96 -10.24
N LEU A 281 -4.55 6.19 -10.88
CA LEU A 281 -4.43 4.73 -10.96
C LEU A 281 -3.13 4.32 -11.66
N ASP A 282 -2.87 4.89 -12.85
CA ASP A 282 -1.71 4.56 -13.67
C ASP A 282 -0.41 4.83 -12.92
N CYS A 283 -0.28 6.00 -12.28
CA CYS A 283 0.90 6.37 -11.49
C CYS A 283 1.11 5.45 -10.27
N GLY A 284 0.01 5.09 -9.59
CA GLY A 284 0.04 4.19 -8.43
C GLY A 284 0.51 2.78 -8.78
N TYR A 285 -0.06 2.19 -9.84
CA TYR A 285 0.37 0.89 -10.32
C TYR A 285 1.79 0.93 -10.87
N GLU A 286 2.15 1.97 -11.64
CA GLU A 286 3.51 2.12 -12.18
C GLU A 286 4.56 2.21 -11.08
N THR A 287 4.26 2.91 -9.99
CA THR A 287 5.16 2.98 -8.82
C THR A 287 5.50 1.59 -8.29
N CYS A 288 4.55 0.65 -8.26
CA CYS A 288 4.80 -0.72 -7.80
C CYS A 288 5.84 -1.45 -8.67
N TYR A 289 5.73 -1.32 -9.99
CA TYR A 289 6.69 -1.93 -10.92
C TYR A 289 8.07 -1.31 -10.80
N LEU A 290 8.14 0.02 -10.75
CA LEU A 290 9.42 0.71 -10.67
C LEU A 290 10.13 0.49 -9.34
N VAL A 291 9.40 0.43 -8.22
CA VAL A 291 9.97 0.07 -6.92
C VAL A 291 10.48 -1.38 -6.93
N ALA A 292 9.73 -2.31 -7.53
CA ALA A 292 10.20 -3.69 -7.69
C ALA A 292 11.49 -3.76 -8.50
N ILE A 293 11.59 -3.01 -9.60
CA ILE A 293 12.80 -2.96 -10.44
C ILE A 293 13.96 -2.31 -9.68
N LYS A 294 13.73 -1.17 -9.02
CA LYS A 294 14.73 -0.44 -8.23
C LYS A 294 15.31 -1.31 -7.11
N ASN A 295 14.47 -2.05 -6.40
CA ASN A 295 14.85 -2.83 -5.24
C ASN A 295 15.11 -4.30 -5.56
N HIS A 296 15.21 -4.68 -6.84
CA HIS A 296 15.49 -6.05 -7.30
C HIS A 296 14.49 -7.09 -6.74
N ARG A 297 13.21 -6.74 -6.71
CA ARG A 297 12.13 -7.64 -6.24
C ARG A 297 11.61 -8.49 -7.38
N THR A 298 11.32 -9.76 -7.09
CA THR A 298 10.84 -10.72 -8.09
C THR A 298 9.32 -10.84 -8.14
N THR A 299 8.62 -10.28 -7.15
CA THR A 299 7.18 -10.43 -6.97
C THR A 299 6.55 -9.09 -6.60
N ILE A 300 5.44 -8.77 -7.25
CA ILE A 300 4.52 -7.69 -6.87
C ILE A 300 3.19 -8.31 -6.47
N VAL A 301 2.58 -7.85 -5.39
CA VAL A 301 1.20 -8.14 -5.00
C VAL A 301 0.40 -6.86 -5.13
N LEU A 302 -0.57 -6.86 -6.05
CA LEU A 302 -1.43 -5.73 -6.34
C LEU A 302 -2.73 -5.79 -5.52
N THR A 303 -3.38 -4.64 -5.41
CA THR A 303 -4.75 -4.49 -4.90
C THR A 303 -5.61 -3.82 -5.96
N LEU A 304 -6.94 -3.91 -5.83
CA LEU A 304 -7.86 -3.16 -6.67
C LEU A 304 -7.94 -1.70 -6.19
N LEU A 305 -6.92 -0.90 -6.54
CA LEU A 305 -6.78 0.49 -6.10
C LEU A 305 -8.02 1.32 -6.44
N GLY A 306 -8.64 1.96 -5.44
CA GLY A 306 -9.87 2.74 -5.61
C GLY A 306 -11.18 1.95 -5.69
N GLY A 307 -11.11 0.62 -5.69
CA GLY A 307 -12.28 -0.25 -5.62
C GLY A 307 -12.99 -0.20 -4.26
N GLY A 308 -14.18 -0.78 -4.17
CA GLY A 308 -14.94 -0.82 -2.92
C GLY A 308 -15.45 0.56 -2.52
N VAL A 309 -15.02 1.06 -1.36
CA VAL A 309 -15.54 2.28 -0.73
C VAL A 309 -15.31 3.54 -1.58
N PHE A 310 -14.20 3.60 -2.32
CA PHE A 310 -13.88 4.73 -3.21
C PHE A 310 -14.70 4.75 -4.50
N GLY A 311 -15.42 3.67 -4.81
CA GLY A 311 -16.42 3.63 -5.88
C GLY A 311 -15.87 3.59 -7.31
N ASN A 312 -14.56 3.42 -7.51
CA ASN A 312 -13.99 3.37 -8.86
C ASN A 312 -14.44 2.07 -9.56
N SER A 313 -14.73 2.16 -10.86
CA SER A 313 -15.21 1.00 -11.62
C SER A 313 -14.10 -0.05 -11.79
N TYR A 314 -14.45 -1.33 -11.70
CA TYR A 314 -13.49 -2.40 -11.99
C TYR A 314 -12.96 -2.33 -13.42
N THR A 315 -13.72 -1.76 -14.36
CA THR A 315 -13.25 -1.51 -15.73
C THR A 315 -12.05 -0.57 -15.76
N ASP A 316 -12.12 0.57 -15.08
CA ASP A 316 -11.04 1.56 -15.09
C ASP A 316 -9.80 1.02 -14.36
N ILE A 317 -10.03 0.34 -13.23
CA ILE A 317 -9.00 -0.34 -12.45
C ILE A 317 -8.28 -1.39 -13.30
N CYS A 318 -9.01 -2.32 -13.92
CA CYS A 318 -8.42 -3.38 -14.73
C CYS A 318 -7.69 -2.82 -15.96
N LYS A 319 -8.24 -1.80 -16.63
CA LYS A 319 -7.56 -1.14 -17.75
C LYS A 319 -6.22 -0.55 -17.33
N SER A 320 -6.16 0.10 -16.17
CA SER A 320 -4.91 0.66 -15.63
C SER A 320 -3.89 -0.43 -15.30
N ILE A 321 -4.32 -1.49 -14.60
CA ILE A 321 -3.46 -2.66 -14.31
C ILE A 321 -2.86 -3.24 -15.60
N ILE A 322 -3.69 -3.45 -16.63
CA ILE A 322 -3.27 -4.04 -17.91
C ILE A 322 -2.34 -3.10 -18.67
N LYS A 323 -2.66 -1.80 -18.72
CA LYS A 323 -1.81 -0.77 -19.34
C LYS A 323 -0.41 -0.78 -18.72
N ILE A 324 -0.32 -0.74 -17.40
CA ILE A 324 0.96 -0.71 -16.69
C ILE A 324 1.68 -2.04 -16.80
N HIS A 325 0.98 -3.16 -16.62
CA HIS A 325 1.59 -4.49 -16.76
C HIS A 325 2.23 -4.65 -18.14
N LYS A 326 1.53 -4.28 -19.22
CA LYS A 326 2.07 -4.34 -20.59
C LYS A 326 3.32 -3.50 -20.79
N ARG A 327 3.37 -2.31 -20.16
CA ARG A 327 4.55 -1.41 -20.24
C ARG A 327 5.79 -2.07 -19.65
N TYR A 328 5.62 -2.87 -18.60
CA TYR A 328 6.72 -3.48 -17.87
C TYR A 328 6.83 -4.99 -18.08
N SER A 329 5.96 -5.64 -18.86
CA SER A 329 6.04 -7.09 -19.09
C SER A 329 7.09 -7.49 -20.12
N LEU A 330 7.57 -6.54 -20.95
CA LEU A 330 8.49 -6.79 -22.05
C LEU A 330 9.71 -5.85 -21.97
N GLY A 331 10.89 -6.44 -21.73
CA GLY A 331 12.17 -5.78 -21.99
C GLY A 331 12.70 -4.84 -20.90
N ASN A 332 11.88 -4.37 -19.94
CA ASN A 332 12.28 -3.41 -18.90
C ASN A 332 11.81 -3.80 -17.49
N ASN A 333 11.88 -5.10 -17.15
CA ASN A 333 11.33 -5.64 -15.91
C ASN A 333 12.36 -6.05 -14.84
N GLY A 334 13.65 -5.88 -15.10
CA GLY A 334 14.71 -6.29 -14.17
C GLY A 334 14.53 -7.74 -13.69
N GLU A 335 14.42 -7.92 -12.37
CA GLU A 335 14.29 -9.23 -11.73
C GLU A 335 12.84 -9.67 -11.49
N LEU A 336 11.85 -8.86 -11.89
CA LEU A 336 10.43 -9.18 -11.71
C LEU A 336 10.05 -10.44 -12.51
N ARG A 337 9.37 -11.39 -11.85
CA ARG A 337 8.94 -12.68 -12.45
C ARG A 337 7.45 -12.93 -12.34
N ARG A 338 6.80 -12.38 -11.32
CA ARG A 338 5.36 -12.54 -11.15
C ARG A 338 4.70 -11.29 -10.59
N VAL A 339 3.48 -11.05 -11.05
CA VAL A 339 2.58 -10.02 -10.54
C VAL A 339 1.32 -10.74 -10.09
N VAL A 340 1.00 -10.63 -8.81
CA VAL A 340 -0.08 -11.35 -8.15
C VAL A 340 -1.23 -10.39 -7.87
N LEU A 341 -2.44 -10.73 -8.30
CA LEU A 341 -3.67 -10.02 -8.00
C LEU A 341 -4.60 -10.92 -7.17
N PRO A 342 -4.55 -10.86 -5.82
CA PRO A 342 -5.54 -11.50 -4.97
C PRO A 342 -6.90 -10.80 -5.09
N LEU A 343 -7.96 -11.57 -5.34
CA LEU A 343 -9.33 -11.05 -5.38
C LEU A 343 -10.09 -11.46 -4.12
N PHE A 344 -10.38 -10.47 -3.29
CA PHE A 344 -11.03 -10.65 -1.97
C PHE A 344 -12.43 -11.28 -2.07
N SER A 345 -13.22 -10.88 -3.06
CA SER A 345 -14.56 -11.42 -3.32
C SER A 345 -14.50 -12.89 -3.72
N LYS A 346 -15.39 -13.72 -3.18
CA LYS A 346 -15.49 -15.14 -3.57
C LYS A 346 -15.65 -15.28 -5.08
N GLY A 347 -14.81 -16.11 -5.70
CA GLY A 347 -14.75 -16.32 -7.15
C GLY A 347 -14.32 -15.11 -7.98
N GLY A 348 -13.85 -14.01 -7.36
CA GLY A 348 -13.44 -12.80 -8.08
C GLY A 348 -14.58 -12.07 -8.81
N LYS A 349 -15.82 -12.24 -8.34
CA LYS A 349 -17.03 -11.69 -8.98
C LYS A 349 -16.91 -10.21 -9.34
N GLY A 350 -17.27 -9.89 -10.58
CA GLY A 350 -17.27 -8.54 -11.16
C GLY A 350 -15.92 -8.11 -11.73
N VAL A 351 -14.82 -8.75 -11.32
CA VAL A 351 -13.47 -8.42 -11.79
C VAL A 351 -13.03 -9.41 -12.87
N ILE A 352 -13.26 -10.70 -12.68
CA ILE A 352 -12.84 -11.75 -13.63
C ILE A 352 -13.49 -11.55 -15.01
N GLU A 353 -14.77 -11.18 -15.05
CA GLU A 353 -15.54 -10.97 -16.28
C GLU A 353 -14.98 -9.81 -17.12
N ILE A 354 -14.20 -8.92 -16.50
CA ILE A 354 -13.56 -7.77 -17.14
C ILE A 354 -12.08 -8.05 -17.43
N LEU A 355 -11.37 -8.56 -16.42
CA LEU A 355 -9.91 -8.70 -16.45
C LEU A 355 -9.47 -9.79 -17.44
N ILE A 356 -10.17 -10.93 -17.48
CA ILE A 356 -9.77 -12.05 -18.35
C ILE A 356 -9.86 -11.67 -19.84
N PRO A 357 -10.97 -11.08 -20.34
CA PRO A 357 -11.01 -10.57 -21.71
C PRO A 357 -9.89 -9.57 -22.03
N LEU A 358 -9.55 -8.67 -21.10
CA LEU A 358 -8.47 -7.69 -21.30
C LEU A 358 -7.09 -8.37 -21.39
N LEU A 359 -6.80 -9.34 -20.52
CA LEU A 359 -5.56 -10.13 -20.57
C LEU A 359 -5.43 -10.88 -21.89
N GLN A 360 -6.52 -11.52 -22.34
CA GLN A 360 -6.57 -12.26 -23.60
C GLN A 360 -6.38 -11.34 -24.81
N GLN A 361 -7.06 -10.19 -24.82
CA GLN A 361 -6.94 -9.19 -25.89
C GLN A 361 -5.50 -8.69 -26.04
N GLU A 362 -4.82 -8.43 -24.92
CA GLU A 362 -3.44 -7.94 -24.90
C GLU A 362 -2.39 -9.06 -24.97
N LYS A 363 -2.81 -10.32 -25.10
CA LYS A 363 -1.95 -11.52 -25.15
C LYS A 363 -0.99 -11.61 -23.96
N ILE A 364 -1.44 -11.20 -22.78
CA ILE A 364 -0.67 -11.30 -21.54
C ILE A 364 -0.75 -12.74 -21.03
N LEU A 365 0.38 -13.33 -20.65
CA LEU A 365 0.42 -14.64 -20.00
C LEU A 365 -0.12 -14.54 -18.57
N TYR A 366 -1.15 -15.33 -18.25
CA TYR A 366 -1.71 -15.35 -16.90
C TYR A 366 -1.97 -16.77 -16.38
N LYS A 367 -2.15 -16.88 -15.06
CA LYS A 367 -2.60 -18.07 -14.36
C LYS A 367 -3.66 -17.69 -13.33
N ILE A 368 -4.67 -18.53 -13.15
CA ILE A 368 -5.71 -18.34 -12.13
C ILE A 368 -5.63 -19.50 -11.14
N PHE A 369 -5.36 -19.18 -9.88
CA PHE A 369 -5.32 -20.14 -8.78
C PHE A 369 -6.62 -20.08 -7.99
N HIS A 370 -7.29 -21.22 -7.84
CA HIS A 370 -8.53 -21.34 -7.08
C HIS A 370 -8.27 -22.06 -5.76
N TYR A 371 -8.53 -21.38 -4.65
CA TYR A 371 -8.42 -21.95 -3.31
C TYR A 371 -9.79 -22.28 -2.71
N GLN A 372 -9.93 -23.49 -2.19
CA GLN A 372 -11.10 -23.97 -1.48
C GLN A 372 -10.64 -24.81 -0.28
N LYS A 373 -11.23 -24.61 0.90
CA LYS A 373 -10.84 -25.23 2.17
C LYS A 373 -9.33 -25.12 2.45
N ASN A 374 -8.77 -23.93 2.22
CA ASN A 374 -7.34 -23.65 2.36
C ASN A 374 -6.41 -24.52 1.49
N GLN A 375 -6.92 -25.08 0.39
CA GLN A 375 -6.14 -25.87 -0.55
C GLN A 375 -6.31 -25.36 -1.98
N LEU A 376 -5.23 -25.40 -2.76
CA LEU A 376 -5.29 -25.14 -4.19
C LEU A 376 -6.04 -26.30 -4.87
N VAL A 377 -7.23 -26.02 -5.40
CA VAL A 377 -8.08 -27.04 -6.03
C VAL A 377 -8.05 -27.00 -7.56
N LYS A 378 -7.68 -25.86 -8.15
CA LYS A 378 -7.62 -25.71 -9.61
C LYS A 378 -6.63 -24.62 -10.01
N THR A 379 -5.90 -24.85 -11.10
CA THR A 379 -5.15 -23.82 -11.82
C THR A 379 -5.69 -23.72 -13.25
N THR A 380 -6.05 -22.51 -13.69
CA THR A 380 -6.47 -22.21 -15.07
C THR A 380 -5.37 -21.41 -15.76
N TYR A 381 -5.16 -21.65 -17.06
CA TYR A 381 -4.16 -20.98 -17.90
C TYR A 381 -4.84 -20.12 -18.97
#